data_AF-C1JC96-F1
#
_entry.id   AF-C1JC96-F1
#
_cell.length_a   1.000
_cell.length_b   1.000
_cell.length_c   1.000
_cell.angle_alpha   90.00
_cell.angle_beta   90.00
_cell.angle_gamma   90.00
#
_symmetry.space_group_name_H-M   'P 1'
#
loop_
_entity.id
_entity.type
_entity.pdbx_description
1 polymer ?
#
loop_
_entity_poly.entity_id
_entity_poly.type
_entity_poly.pdbx_seq_one_letter_code
_entity_poly.pdbx_strand_id
1 'polypeptide(L)'
;FGVSCSCLAMNQGQQEKLLNSSWRMMSNDTRISLENKMDCCGLFNNTQTDFESDLHLCEAPCVKKKSCLTCGEKMLQHSSEALKILGGVGLFFSFTEILGVWLAMRYRNQKDPRVNPSAFL
;
A
#
# COMPACT_ATOMS: atom_id res chain seq x y z
N PHE A 1 -1.40 9.70 9.63
CA PHE A 1 -0.02 10.26 9.69
C PHE A 1 1.07 9.17 9.63
N GLY A 2 1.22 8.30 10.64
CA GLY A 2 2.34 7.34 10.70
C GLY A 2 2.48 6.42 9.49
N VAL A 3 1.38 5.79 9.06
CA VAL A 3 1.37 4.90 7.88
C VAL A 3 1.83 5.63 6.61
N SER A 4 1.36 6.87 6.40
CA SER A 4 1.75 7.69 5.25
C SER A 4 3.25 7.99 5.23
N CYS A 5 3.83 8.32 6.39
CA CYS A 5 5.27 8.53 6.54
C CYS A 5 6.05 7.23 6.31
N SER A 6 5.54 6.09 6.79
CA SER A 6 6.13 4.78 6.52
C SER A 6 6.15 4.47 5.02
N CYS A 7 5.06 4.73 4.29
CA CYS A 7 5.01 4.53 2.84
C CYS A 7 6.02 5.42 2.09
N LEU A 8 6.21 6.67 2.51
CA LEU A 8 7.21 7.57 1.93
C LEU A 8 8.66 7.10 2.19
N ALA A 9 8.92 6.56 3.37
CA ALA A 9 10.27 6.18 3.82
C ALA A 9 10.66 4.74 3.45
N MET A 10 9.72 3.92 2.98
CA MET A 10 9.97 2.49 2.76
C MET A 10 10.89 2.23 1.57
N ASN A 11 12.01 1.54 1.82
CA ASN A 11 12.98 1.17 0.79
C ASN A 11 12.69 -0.20 0.16
N GLN A 12 13.39 -0.54 -0.93
CA GLN A 12 13.18 -1.77 -1.68
C GLN A 12 13.41 -3.04 -0.84
N GLY A 13 14.46 -3.07 -0.02
CA GLY A 13 14.74 -4.23 0.85
C GLY A 13 13.65 -4.49 1.90
N GLN A 14 12.99 -3.43 2.39
CA GLN A 14 11.81 -3.56 3.26
C GLN A 14 10.59 -4.08 2.49
N GLN A 15 10.41 -3.66 1.25
CA GLN A 15 9.33 -4.14 0.39
C GLN A 15 9.49 -5.64 0.07
N GLU A 16 10.71 -6.09 -0.25
CA GLU A 16 11.02 -7.50 -0.47
C GLU A 16 10.70 -8.37 0.76
N LYS A 17 11.10 -7.91 1.95
CA LYS A 17 10.80 -8.61 3.21
C LYS A 17 9.29 -8.69 3.47
N LEU A 18 8.57 -7.59 3.23
CA LEU A 18 7.11 -7.54 3.34
C LEU A 18 6.43 -8.51 2.38
N LEU A 19 6.87 -8.55 1.12
CA LEU A 19 6.36 -9.46 0.12
C LEU A 19 6.63 -10.92 0.48
N ASN A 20 7.84 -11.24 0.95
CA ASN A 20 8.18 -12.61 1.38
C ASN A 20 7.32 -13.09 2.56
N SER A 21 7.13 -12.24 3.56
CA SER A 21 6.24 -12.54 4.69
C SER A 21 4.79 -12.70 4.23
N SER A 22 4.32 -11.79 3.38
CA SER A 22 2.94 -11.78 2.87
C SER A 22 2.65 -12.99 2.00
N TRP A 23 3.57 -13.38 1.11
CA TRP A 23 3.44 -14.55 0.26
C TRP A 23 3.24 -15.82 1.09
N ARG A 24 4.06 -16.01 2.13
CA ARG A 24 3.96 -17.15 3.05
C ARG A 24 2.64 -17.22 3.80
N MET A 25 2.01 -16.08 4.05
CA MET A 25 0.71 -15.99 4.73
C MET A 25 -0.48 -16.15 3.78
N MET A 26 -0.30 -15.93 2.48
CA MET A 26 -1.32 -16.08 1.45
C MET A 26 -1.65 -17.55 1.18
N SER A 27 -2.94 -17.85 0.97
CA SER A 27 -3.41 -19.17 0.54
C SER A 27 -3.10 -19.43 -0.93
N ASN A 28 -3.06 -20.71 -1.33
CA ASN A 28 -2.80 -21.10 -2.71
C ASN A 28 -3.76 -20.44 -3.71
N ASP A 29 -5.06 -20.36 -3.40
CA ASP A 29 -6.06 -19.72 -4.28
C ASP A 29 -5.74 -18.24 -4.56
N THR A 30 -5.28 -17.52 -3.53
CA THR A 30 -4.91 -16.10 -3.68
C THR A 30 -3.63 -15.93 -4.49
N ARG A 31 -2.66 -16.84 -4.32
CA ARG A 31 -1.43 -16.86 -5.12
C ARG A 31 -1.74 -17.14 -6.59
N ILE A 32 -2.52 -18.18 -6.89
CA ILE A 32 -2.93 -18.56 -8.25
C ILE A 32 -3.70 -17.40 -8.92
N SER A 33 -4.62 -16.77 -8.19
CA SER A 33 -5.37 -15.61 -8.71
C SER A 33 -4.46 -14.42 -9.03
N LEU A 34 -3.44 -14.18 -8.20
CA LEU A 34 -2.46 -13.11 -8.42
C LEU A 34 -1.57 -13.43 -9.62
N GLU A 35 -1.04 -14.64 -9.69
CA GLU A 35 -0.21 -15.15 -10.80
C GLU A 35 -0.94 -15.05 -12.15
N ASN A 36 -2.21 -15.46 -12.20
CA ASN A 36 -3.05 -15.34 -13.39
C ASN A 36 -3.30 -13.88 -13.80
N LYS A 37 -3.58 -13.00 -12.83
CA LYS A 37 -3.89 -11.59 -13.11
C LYS A 37 -2.65 -10.78 -13.50
N MET A 38 -1.51 -11.13 -12.94
CA MET A 38 -0.25 -10.46 -13.17
C MET A 38 0.60 -11.12 -14.25
N ASP A 39 0.20 -12.28 -14.78
CA ASP A 39 0.95 -13.07 -15.78
C ASP A 39 2.43 -13.27 -15.35
N CYS A 40 2.60 -13.88 -14.18
CA CYS A 40 3.87 -14.20 -13.52
C CYS A 40 3.71 -15.47 -12.68
N CYS A 41 4.82 -16.09 -12.24
CA CYS A 41 4.77 -17.27 -11.36
C CYS A 41 5.81 -17.18 -10.24
N GLY A 42 5.44 -17.60 -9.04
CA GLY A 42 6.30 -17.63 -7.86
C GLY A 42 6.75 -16.24 -7.40
N LEU A 43 7.22 -16.15 -6.15
CA LEU A 43 7.60 -14.85 -5.59
C LEU A 43 8.99 -14.38 -6.07
N PHE A 44 10.05 -15.12 -5.73
CA PHE A 44 11.43 -14.79 -6.07
C PHE A 44 12.19 -16.06 -6.45
N ASN A 45 13.13 -15.97 -7.40
CA ASN A 45 13.93 -17.11 -7.88
C ASN A 45 15.14 -17.44 -6.97
N ASN A 46 15.16 -16.94 -5.73
CA ASN A 46 16.32 -17.08 -4.84
C ASN A 46 16.30 -18.41 -4.05
N THR A 47 15.12 -19.03 -3.90
CA THR A 47 14.95 -20.29 -3.17
C THR A 47 14.40 -21.34 -4.13
N GLN A 48 15.31 -22.14 -4.69
CA GLN A 48 15.03 -23.05 -5.80
C GLN A 48 13.91 -24.05 -5.48
N THR A 49 13.78 -24.51 -4.23
CA THR A 49 12.76 -25.48 -3.79
C THR A 49 11.34 -24.90 -3.74
N ASP A 50 11.19 -23.71 -3.16
CA ASP A 50 9.88 -23.07 -3.01
C ASP A 50 9.38 -22.57 -4.36
N PHE A 51 10.29 -22.01 -5.17
CA PHE A 51 9.99 -21.54 -6.51
C PHE A 51 9.49 -22.67 -7.43
N GLU A 52 10.12 -23.85 -7.39
CA GLU A 52 9.74 -24.98 -8.23
C GLU A 52 8.36 -25.54 -7.86
N SER A 53 8.02 -25.53 -6.56
CA SER A 53 6.67 -25.89 -6.10
C SER A 53 5.60 -24.88 -6.54
N ASP A 54 5.85 -23.57 -6.37
CA ASP A 54 4.94 -22.52 -6.81
C ASP A 54 4.76 -22.56 -8.33
N LEU A 55 5.84 -22.84 -9.09
CA LEU A 55 5.80 -22.96 -10.55
C LEU A 55 4.95 -24.14 -11.03
N HIS A 56 4.92 -25.26 -10.31
CA HIS A 56 4.08 -26.42 -10.67
C HIS A 56 2.59 -26.15 -10.43
N LEU A 57 2.25 -25.31 -9.44
CA LEU A 57 0.88 -24.88 -9.14
C LEU A 57 0.41 -23.71 -10.01
N CYS A 58 1.33 -23.04 -10.69
CA CYS A 58 1.04 -21.84 -11.48
C CYS A 58 0.29 -22.17 -12.77
N GLU A 59 -0.90 -21.59 -12.94
CA GLU A 59 -1.73 -21.75 -14.15
C GLU A 59 -1.65 -20.54 -15.10
N ALA A 60 -0.74 -19.59 -14.82
CA ALA A 60 -0.63 -18.34 -15.54
C ALA A 60 -0.33 -18.54 -17.05
N PRO A 61 -0.85 -17.67 -17.94
CA PRO A 61 -0.62 -17.77 -19.38
C PRO A 61 0.86 -17.78 -19.79
N CYS A 62 1.73 -17.11 -19.04
CA CYS A 62 3.17 -17.04 -19.30
C CYS A 62 3.86 -18.42 -19.26
N VAL A 63 3.31 -19.41 -18.53
CA VAL A 63 3.86 -20.77 -18.44
C VAL A 63 3.84 -21.43 -19.82
N LYS A 64 2.74 -21.24 -20.55
CA LYS A 64 2.57 -21.78 -21.91
C LYS A 64 3.56 -21.17 -22.91
N LYS A 65 4.00 -19.94 -22.65
CA LYS A 65 4.97 -19.21 -23.48
C LYS A 65 6.44 -19.48 -23.09
N LYS A 66 6.68 -20.25 -22.02
CA LYS A 66 8.01 -20.52 -21.44
C LYS A 66 8.79 -19.25 -21.04
N SER A 67 8.10 -18.15 -20.79
CA SER A 67 8.71 -16.84 -20.52
C SER A 67 8.04 -16.15 -19.33
N CYS A 68 7.90 -16.84 -18.19
CA CYS A 68 7.38 -16.22 -16.96
C CYS A 68 8.49 -15.46 -16.23
N LEU A 69 8.16 -14.25 -15.82
CA LEU A 69 8.91 -13.51 -14.80
C LEU A 69 8.38 -13.86 -13.42
N THR A 70 9.16 -13.55 -12.39
CA THR A 70 8.71 -13.72 -11.00
C THR A 70 7.70 -12.63 -10.63
N CYS A 71 6.70 -13.00 -9.82
CA CYS A 71 5.70 -12.04 -9.36
C CYS A 71 6.30 -10.97 -8.45
N GLY A 72 7.31 -11.32 -7.66
CA GLY A 72 8.00 -10.37 -6.80
C GLY A 72 8.68 -9.25 -7.59
N GLU A 73 9.39 -9.56 -8.68
CA GLU A 73 9.99 -8.54 -9.55
C GLU A 73 8.93 -7.63 -10.16
N LYS A 74 7.83 -8.22 -10.67
CA LYS A 74 6.74 -7.47 -11.30
C LYS A 74 6.02 -6.56 -10.30
N MET A 75 5.84 -7.02 -9.06
CA MET A 75 5.26 -6.22 -7.98
C MET A 75 6.21 -5.10 -7.52
N LEU A 76 7.52 -5.34 -7.51
CA LEU A 76 8.52 -4.37 -7.05
C LEU A 76 8.88 -3.30 -8.09
N GLN A 77 8.65 -3.56 -9.38
CA GLN A 77 9.05 -2.67 -10.46
C GLN A 77 8.53 -1.23 -10.29
N HIS A 78 7.29 -1.06 -9.81
CA HIS A 78 6.66 0.25 -9.60
C HIS A 78 6.20 0.52 -8.16
N SER A 79 6.48 -0.39 -7.22
CA SER A 79 6.03 -0.28 -5.84
C SER A 79 6.62 0.95 -5.14
N SER A 80 7.90 1.25 -5.35
CA SER A 80 8.59 2.37 -4.70
C SER A 80 7.97 3.72 -5.07
N GLU A 81 7.67 3.92 -6.35
CA GLU A 81 7.01 5.12 -6.83
C GLU A 81 5.56 5.20 -6.34
N ALA A 82 4.81 4.11 -6.44
CA ALA A 82 3.46 4.03 -5.92
C ALA A 82 3.39 4.35 -4.42
N LEU A 83 4.29 3.79 -3.60
CA LEU A 83 4.35 4.03 -2.17
C LEU A 83 4.67 5.49 -1.82
N LYS A 84 5.54 6.14 -2.59
CA LYS A 84 5.81 7.58 -2.43
C LYS A 84 4.57 8.41 -2.76
N ILE A 85 3.87 8.10 -3.84
CA ILE A 85 2.64 8.79 -4.23
C ILE A 85 1.55 8.59 -3.17
N LEU A 86 1.27 7.34 -2.79
CA LEU A 86 0.28 7.00 -1.76
C LEU A 86 0.64 7.64 -0.41
N GLY A 87 1.91 7.62 -0.03
CA GLY A 87 2.37 8.24 1.20
C GLY A 87 2.23 9.76 1.18
N GLY A 88 2.53 10.41 0.05
CA GLY A 88 2.31 11.86 -0.13
C GLY A 88 0.83 12.24 -0.06
N VAL A 89 -0.03 11.52 -0.78
CA VAL A 89 -1.50 11.72 -0.75
C VAL A 89 -2.06 11.50 0.66
N GLY A 90 -1.65 10.41 1.32
CA GLY A 90 -2.08 10.12 2.69
C GLY A 90 -1.58 11.14 3.72
N LEU A 91 -0.41 11.74 3.51
CA LEU A 91 0.11 12.81 4.36
C LEU A 91 -0.69 14.10 4.17
N PHE A 92 -1.04 14.46 2.93
CA PHE A 92 -1.91 15.61 2.64
C PHE A 92 -3.28 15.47 3.31
N PHE A 93 -3.93 14.31 3.19
CA PHE A 93 -5.20 14.06 3.87
C PHE A 93 -5.06 14.12 5.40
N SER A 94 -4.01 13.51 5.97
CA SER A 94 -3.78 13.59 7.42
C SER A 94 -3.60 15.04 7.91
N PHE A 95 -2.86 15.86 7.16
CA PHE A 95 -2.64 17.26 7.52
C PHE A 95 -3.92 18.09 7.43
N THR A 96 -4.67 17.93 6.34
CA THR A 96 -5.96 18.62 6.15
C THR A 96 -7.00 18.20 7.19
N GLU A 97 -7.01 16.94 7.62
CA GLU A 97 -7.86 16.47 8.71
C GLU A 97 -7.52 17.16 10.04
N ILE A 98 -6.24 17.25 10.41
CA ILE A 98 -5.81 17.94 11.63
C ILE A 98 -6.23 19.42 11.59
N LEU A 99 -6.02 20.09 10.46
CA LEU A 99 -6.47 21.46 10.27
C LEU A 99 -7.99 21.58 10.36
N GLY A 100 -8.73 20.65 9.75
CA GLY A 100 -10.18 20.61 9.79
C GLY A 100 -10.71 20.46 11.22
N VAL A 101 -10.14 19.54 12.00
CA VAL A 101 -10.47 19.33 13.41
C VAL A 101 -10.15 20.58 14.23
N TRP A 102 -8.98 21.20 14.02
CA TRP A 102 -8.60 22.44 14.70
C TRP A 102 -9.54 23.60 14.37
N LEU A 103 -9.86 23.81 13.09
CA LEU A 103 -10.80 24.84 12.65
C LEU A 103 -12.20 24.59 13.22
N ALA A 104 -12.68 23.35 13.23
CA ALA A 104 -13.97 22.99 13.80
C ALA A 104 -14.02 23.26 15.31
N MET A 105 -12.97 22.90 16.06
CA MET A 105 -12.86 23.23 17.48
C MET A 105 -12.88 24.74 17.72
N ARG A 106 -12.12 25.51 16.93
CA ARG A 106 -12.11 26.97 17.04
C ARG A 106 -13.46 27.57 16.69
N TYR A 107 -14.12 27.09 15.64
CA TYR A 107 -15.43 27.56 15.22
C TYR A 107 -16.48 27.31 16.31
N ARG A 108 -16.50 26.12 16.92
CA ARG A 108 -17.41 25.81 18.04
C ARG A 108 -17.13 26.61 19.30
N ASN A 109 -15.86 26.96 19.54
CA ASN A 109 -15.45 27.75 20.70
C ASN A 109 -15.51 29.27 20.45
N GLN A 110 -15.94 29.72 19.27
CA GLN A 110 -16.31 31.11 19.08
C GLN A 110 -17.64 31.37 19.80
N LYS A 111 -17.61 32.28 20.78
CA LYS A 111 -18.83 32.76 21.44
C LYS A 111 -19.80 33.32 20.41
N ASP A 112 -21.09 33.04 20.58
CA ASP A 112 -22.14 33.65 19.78
C ASP A 112 -22.07 35.19 19.94
N PRO A 113 -21.74 35.96 18.89
CA PRO A 113 -21.66 37.41 18.98
C PRO A 113 -23.01 38.06 19.31
N ARG A 114 -24.13 37.31 19.23
CA ARG A 114 -25.47 37.77 19.64
C ARG A 114 -25.67 37.83 21.16
N VAL A 115 -24.77 37.26 21.95
CA VAL A 115 -24.88 37.22 23.43
C VAL A 115 -24.03 38.31 24.10
N ASN A 116 -23.55 39.32 23.35
CA ASN A 116 -22.98 40.53 23.93
C ASN A 116 -24.13 41.50 24.31
N PRO A 117 -24.47 41.67 25.60
CA PRO A 117 -25.53 42.59 26.03
C PRO A 117 -25.14 44.06 25.85
N SER A 118 -23.86 44.33 25.56
CA SER A 118 -23.28 45.67 25.43
C SER A 118 -23.46 46.32 24.05
N ALA A 119 -24.20 45.70 23.13
CA ALA A 119 -24.50 46.24 21.79
C ALA A 119 -25.93 46.81 21.67
N PHE A 120 -26.68 46.85 22.79
CA PHE A 120 -28.03 47.41 22.88
C PHE A 120 -28.17 48.53 23.93
N LEU A 121 -27.05 49.14 24.33
CA LEU A 121 -27.02 50.35 25.17
C LEU A 121 -26.26 51.47 24.46
#